data_AF-A0A530CEA7-F1
#
_entry.id   AF-A0A530CEA7-F1
#
_cell.length_a   1.000
_cell.length_b   1.000
_cell.length_c   1.000
_cell.angle_alpha   90.00
_cell.angle_beta   90.00
_cell.angle_gamma   90.00
#
_symmetry.space_group_name_H-M   'P 1'
#
loop_
_entity.id
_entity.type
_entity.pdbx_description
1 polymer ?
#
loop_
_entity_poly.entity_id
_entity_poly.type
_entity_poly.pdbx_seq_one_letter_code
_entity_poly.pdbx_strand_id
1 'polypeptide(L)'
;MQQGTARAQAPCPADHDKLLSALKANVKASGGPANGGFETNEWAAIVARDGTVCAVAFSGPTVDAQWPGSRLIAAEKANTANGLSLANMALSTANLY
;
A
#
# COMPACT_ATOMS: atom_id res chain seq x y z
N MET A 1 -14.52 -15.80 -30.98
CA MET A 1 -13.43 -15.24 -30.16
C MET A 1 -13.63 -13.74 -30.09
N GLN A 2 -14.16 -13.22 -28.98
CA GLN A 2 -14.32 -11.78 -28.78
C GLN A 2 -12.92 -11.21 -28.53
N GLN A 3 -12.44 -10.35 -29.44
CA GLN A 3 -11.16 -9.67 -29.28
C GLN A 3 -11.25 -8.76 -28.04
N GLY A 4 -10.33 -8.94 -27.10
CA GLY A 4 -10.32 -8.19 -25.84
C GLY A 4 -10.00 -6.73 -26.11
N THR A 5 -10.97 -5.85 -25.92
CA THR A 5 -10.75 -4.41 -25.88
C THR A 5 -9.73 -4.11 -24.79
N ALA A 6 -8.64 -3.40 -25.12
CA ALA A 6 -7.70 -2.91 -24.11
C ALA A 6 -8.48 -2.11 -23.07
N ARG A 7 -8.41 -2.52 -21.80
CA ARG A 7 -8.99 -1.74 -20.69
C ARG A 7 -7.96 -0.74 -20.20
N ALA A 8 -8.38 0.50 -20.05
CA ALA A 8 -7.61 1.50 -19.33
C ALA A 8 -7.38 1.03 -17.90
N GLN A 9 -6.21 1.38 -17.36
CA GLN A 9 -5.87 1.12 -15.97
C GLN A 9 -6.94 1.72 -15.04
N ALA A 10 -7.30 0.99 -14.01
CA ALA A 10 -8.18 1.48 -12.98
C ALA A 10 -7.59 2.77 -12.35
N PRO A 11 -8.42 3.78 -12.06
CA PRO A 11 -7.93 5.02 -11.48
C PRO A 11 -7.24 4.75 -10.14
N CYS A 12 -6.12 5.42 -9.92
CA CYS A 12 -5.42 5.36 -8.65
C CYS A 12 -6.26 6.03 -7.55
N PRO A 13 -6.46 5.40 -6.39
CA PRO A 13 -7.31 5.94 -5.32
C PRO A 13 -6.68 7.13 -4.59
N ALA A 14 -5.36 7.29 -4.67
CA ALA A 14 -4.61 8.44 -4.21
C ALA A 14 -3.25 8.51 -4.92
N ASP A 15 -2.59 9.66 -4.82
CA ASP A 15 -1.25 9.89 -5.34
C ASP A 15 -0.15 9.56 -4.31
N HIS A 16 1.09 9.65 -4.77
CA HIS A 16 2.28 9.43 -3.96
C HIS A 16 2.41 10.40 -2.79
N ASP A 17 2.07 11.67 -2.96
CA ASP A 17 2.30 12.69 -1.93
C ASP A 17 1.35 12.51 -0.75
N LYS A 18 0.09 12.13 -1.04
CA LYS A 18 -0.88 11.74 -0.02
C LYS A 18 -0.44 10.48 0.70
N LEU A 19 0.10 9.48 -0.01
CA LEU A 19 0.65 8.26 0.58
C LEU A 19 1.82 8.56 1.53
N LEU A 20 2.80 9.33 1.05
CA LEU A 20 3.99 9.71 1.81
C LEU A 20 3.62 10.50 3.07
N SER A 21 2.71 11.47 2.93
CA SER A 21 2.23 12.29 4.04
C SER A 21 1.54 11.42 5.10
N ALA A 22 0.63 10.54 4.70
CA ALA A 22 -0.03 9.62 5.61
C ALA A 22 0.96 8.66 6.29
N LEU A 23 1.92 8.13 5.52
CA LEU A 23 2.94 7.22 6.04
C LEU A 23 3.79 7.89 7.12
N LYS A 24 4.34 9.08 6.86
CA LYS A 24 5.18 9.81 7.82
C LYS A 24 4.41 10.33 9.03
N ALA A 25 3.12 10.62 8.87
CA ALA A 25 2.28 11.01 10.00
C ALA A 25 2.08 9.87 11.02
N ASN A 26 2.01 8.63 10.54
CA ASN A 26 1.62 7.47 11.35
C ASN A 26 2.79 6.58 11.79
N VAL A 27 3.84 6.43 10.97
CA VAL A 27 5.01 5.62 11.35
C VAL A 27 5.87 6.35 12.36
N LYS A 28 6.14 5.68 13.48
CA LYS A 28 6.96 6.19 14.57
C LYS A 28 8.18 5.28 14.73
N ALA A 29 9.20 5.49 13.91
CA ALA A 29 10.41 4.65 13.90
C ALA A 29 11.32 4.83 15.14
N SER A 30 10.94 5.68 16.10
CA SER A 30 11.65 5.86 17.37
C SER A 30 10.77 6.64 18.36
N GLY A 31 9.76 5.98 18.94
CA GLY A 31 8.95 6.51 20.04
C GLY A 31 7.60 7.13 19.64
N GLY A 32 6.62 7.01 20.53
CA GLY A 32 5.18 7.23 20.26
C GLY A 32 4.38 5.97 20.59
N PRO A 33 3.08 5.89 20.23
CA PRO A 33 2.37 4.61 20.21
C PRO A 33 3.12 3.65 19.28
N ALA A 34 3.38 2.43 19.76
CA ALA A 34 4.18 1.44 19.03
C ALA A 34 3.61 1.14 17.63
N ASN A 35 4.47 0.86 16.65
CA ASN A 35 4.09 0.46 15.27
C ASN A 35 3.51 -0.97 15.20
N GLY A 36 2.99 -1.50 16.32
CA GLY A 36 2.40 -2.83 16.39
C GLY A 36 3.41 -3.99 16.32
N GLY A 37 4.69 -3.73 16.57
CA GLY A 37 5.72 -4.78 16.66
C GLY A 37 7.14 -4.22 16.74
N PHE A 38 7.64 -3.70 15.63
CA PHE A 38 8.99 -3.13 15.54
C PHE A 38 8.91 -1.62 15.30
N GLU A 39 9.67 -0.85 16.08
CA GLU A 39 9.79 0.60 15.92
C GLU A 39 10.79 0.91 14.79
N THR A 40 10.46 0.53 13.56
CA THR A 40 11.29 0.69 12.36
C THR A 40 10.66 1.65 11.35
N ASN A 41 11.46 2.14 10.41
CA ASN A 41 10.92 2.80 9.22
C ASN A 41 10.23 1.77 8.32
N GLU A 42 9.23 2.21 7.57
CA GLU A 42 8.36 1.32 6.80
C GLU A 42 8.20 1.74 5.35
N TRP A 43 7.76 0.76 4.55
CA TRP A 43 7.27 0.94 3.19
C TRP A 43 5.75 0.98 3.17
N ALA A 44 5.18 1.77 2.25
CA ALA A 44 3.76 1.70 1.91
C ALA A 44 3.57 1.65 0.40
N ALA A 45 2.47 1.05 -0.03
CA ALA A 45 2.09 0.96 -1.42
C ALA A 45 0.59 1.19 -1.59
N ILE A 46 0.21 1.80 -2.71
CA ILE A 46 -1.17 1.89 -3.18
C ILE A 46 -1.31 1.00 -4.40
N VAL A 47 -2.34 0.16 -4.40
CA VAL A 47 -2.70 -0.72 -5.51
C VAL A 47 -4.13 -0.41 -5.96
N ALA A 48 -4.30 -0.13 -7.25
CA ALA A 48 -5.61 0.12 -7.86
C ALA A 48 -6.42 -1.18 -7.98
N ARG A 49 -7.72 -1.04 -8.29
CA ARG A 49 -8.66 -2.17 -8.32
C ARG A 49 -8.25 -3.30 -9.28
N ASP A 50 -7.56 -2.96 -10.37
CA ASP A 50 -7.07 -3.92 -11.35
C ASP A 50 -5.72 -4.57 -10.98
N GLY A 51 -5.15 -4.24 -9.82
CA GLY A 51 -3.87 -4.75 -9.35
C GLY A 51 -2.67 -3.86 -9.68
N THR A 52 -2.88 -2.72 -10.36
CA THR A 52 -1.75 -1.85 -10.71
C THR A 52 -1.20 -1.12 -9.48
N VAL A 53 0.13 -1.15 -9.30
CA VAL A 53 0.81 -0.36 -8.26
C VAL A 53 0.84 1.11 -8.68
N CYS A 54 0.09 1.93 -7.97
CA CYS A 54 -0.07 3.36 -8.25
C CYS A 54 0.99 4.22 -7.59
N ALA A 55 1.39 3.87 -6.37
CA ALA A 55 2.40 4.61 -5.62
C ALA A 55 3.12 3.69 -4.65
N VAL A 56 4.39 4.00 -4.38
CA VAL A 56 5.21 3.38 -3.35
C VAL A 56 5.96 4.49 -2.62
N ALA A 57 5.90 4.51 -1.29
CA ALA A 57 6.55 5.51 -0.46
C ALA A 57 7.27 4.85 0.73
N PHE A 58 8.17 5.59 1.36
CA PHE A 58 8.89 5.16 2.55
C PHE A 58 8.99 6.26 3.61
N SER A 59 9.07 5.87 4.88
CA SER A 59 9.07 6.82 5.99
C SER A 59 10.45 7.40 6.31
N GLY A 60 11.52 6.62 6.06
CA GLY A 60 12.90 6.98 6.41
C GLY A 60 13.50 8.09 5.53
N PRO A 61 14.69 8.60 5.90
CA PRO A 61 15.39 9.64 5.14
C PRO A 61 15.95 9.13 3.80
N THR A 62 16.19 7.83 3.67
CA THR A 62 16.74 7.18 2.47
C THR A 62 15.97 5.90 2.15
N VAL A 63 16.15 5.40 0.92
CA VAL A 63 15.45 4.21 0.40
C VAL A 63 15.78 2.93 1.19
N ASP A 64 16.90 2.89 1.88
CA ASP A 64 17.45 1.76 2.65
C ASP A 64 17.38 1.94 4.17
N ALA A 65 16.79 3.05 4.65
CA ALA A 65 16.55 3.28 6.08
C ALA A 65 15.42 2.42 6.68
N GLN A 66 14.70 1.71 5.81
CA GLN A 66 13.71 0.67 6.08
C GLN A 66 14.17 -0.60 5.37
N TRP A 67 13.72 -1.78 5.80
CA TRP A 67 14.16 -3.03 5.19
C TRP A 67 13.84 -3.06 3.68
N PRO A 68 14.84 -3.15 2.78
CA PRO A 68 14.59 -3.04 1.34
C PRO A 68 13.62 -4.11 0.80
N GLY A 69 13.68 -5.33 1.36
CA GLY A 69 12.77 -6.42 1.00
C GLY A 69 11.29 -6.12 1.32
N SER A 70 11.02 -5.30 2.34
CA SER A 70 9.66 -4.92 2.73
C SER A 70 8.94 -4.08 1.67
N ARG A 71 9.65 -3.52 0.68
CA ARG A 71 9.05 -2.79 -0.43
C ARG A 71 8.04 -3.63 -1.21
N LEU A 72 8.41 -4.85 -1.60
CA LEU A 72 7.50 -5.74 -2.33
C LEU A 72 6.44 -6.33 -1.40
N ILE A 73 6.79 -6.64 -0.15
CA ILE A 73 5.83 -7.12 0.84
C ILE A 73 4.72 -6.08 1.06
N ALA A 74 5.04 -4.79 1.10
CA ALA A 74 4.04 -3.72 1.21
C ALA A 74 3.07 -3.73 0.01
N ALA A 75 3.59 -3.89 -1.22
CA ALA A 75 2.77 -4.01 -2.43
C ALA A 75 1.91 -5.29 -2.42
N GLU A 76 2.46 -6.42 -1.98
CA GLU A 76 1.74 -7.69 -1.86
C GLU A 76 0.63 -7.64 -0.81
N LYS A 77 0.87 -6.99 0.34
CA LYS A 77 -0.15 -6.73 1.36
C LYS A 77 -1.29 -5.89 0.79
N ALA A 78 -0.97 -4.78 0.12
CA ALA A 78 -1.97 -3.93 -0.52
C ALA A 78 -2.74 -4.67 -1.61
N ASN A 79 -2.07 -5.47 -2.43
CA ASN A 79 -2.69 -6.27 -3.47
C ASN A 79 -3.59 -7.37 -2.90
N THR A 80 -3.18 -8.02 -1.81
CA THR A 80 -3.98 -9.04 -1.11
C THR A 80 -5.24 -8.42 -0.51
N ALA A 81 -5.09 -7.29 0.19
CA ALA A 81 -6.20 -6.53 0.74
C ALA A 81 -7.23 -6.16 -0.34
N ASN A 82 -6.76 -5.63 -1.48
CA ASN A 82 -7.60 -5.28 -2.61
C ASN A 82 -8.22 -6.52 -3.29
N GLY A 83 -7.40 -7.48 -3.70
CA GLY A 83 -7.81 -8.64 -4.50
C GLY A 83 -8.70 -9.64 -3.75
N LEU A 84 -8.59 -9.72 -2.43
CA LEU A 84 -9.41 -10.59 -1.58
C LEU A 84 -10.59 -9.84 -0.92
N SER A 85 -10.97 -8.68 -1.49
CA SER A 85 -12.14 -7.92 -1.07
C SER A 85 -13.12 -7.73 -2.23
N LEU A 86 -14.40 -7.96 -1.94
CA LEU A 86 -15.57 -7.70 -2.78
C LEU A 86 -16.45 -6.66 -2.10
N ALA A 87 -17.42 -6.11 -2.83
CA ALA A 87 -18.29 -5.04 -2.35
C ALA A 87 -18.96 -5.31 -0.98
N ASN A 88 -19.33 -6.56 -0.70
CA ASN A 88 -20.06 -6.94 0.52
C ASN A 88 -19.29 -7.92 1.41
N MET A 89 -18.04 -8.25 1.08
CA MET A 89 -17.25 -9.24 1.82
C MET A 89 -15.76 -8.98 1.62
N ALA A 90 -15.03 -8.87 2.72
CA ALA A 90 -13.57 -8.81 2.71
C ALA A 90 -13.01 -10.03 3.44
N LEU A 91 -12.29 -10.90 2.72
CA LEU A 91 -11.59 -12.04 3.31
C LEU A 91 -10.32 -11.59 4.05
N SER A 92 -9.76 -10.46 3.63
CA SER A 92 -8.70 -9.72 4.32
C SER A 92 -9.29 -8.44 4.95
N THR A 93 -8.52 -7.71 5.77
CA THR A 93 -8.97 -6.59 6.62
C THR A 93 -9.43 -5.32 5.87
N ALA A 94 -9.92 -5.43 4.63
CA ALA A 94 -10.07 -4.31 3.70
C ALA A 94 -11.51 -4.05 3.23
N ASN A 95 -12.50 -4.32 4.09
CA ASN A 95 -13.77 -3.59 3.98
C ASN A 95 -13.55 -2.18 4.56
N LEU A 96 -13.02 -1.29 3.73
CA LEU A 96 -13.04 0.15 4.00
C LEU A 96 -14.39 0.67 3.52
N TYR A 97 -15.30 0.90 4.47
CA TYR A 97 -16.60 1.54 4.24
C TYR A 97 -16.45 3.02 3.85
#